data_AF-A0A7Y7QJK0-F1
#
_entry.id   AF-A0A7Y7QJK0-F1
#
_cell.length_a   1.000
_cell.length_b   1.000
_cell.length_c   1.000
_cell.angle_alpha   90.00
_cell.angle_beta   90.00
_cell.angle_gamma   90.00
#
_symmetry.space_group_name_H-M   'P 1'
#
loop_
_entity.id
_entity.type
_entity.pdbx_description
1 polymer ?
#
loop_
_entity_poly.entity_id
_entity_poly.type
_entity_poly.pdbx_seq_one_letter_code
_entity_poly.pdbx_strand_id
1 'polypeptide(L)'
;MLKKAFTLVELIVVMTLIVILSSIGFFSYLQYTEGTRDTSRVHQLQIIGDGIDLALSKGIKLTPESAIVVNVEGEKYSTQGLAGKEILGKIKYVSDGLDPKTKELFTFSLGANNKEYDMLTALDNPNNSPKKQLINSFVSDSNGRIPYVYGKNTVGIFVDSNYVPLNKILNGTLDIDCDTTNNGYKLIFENGLILDPITWQNQFEYGPCYVEDLTSIIPTPPPSP
;
A
#
# COMPACT_ATOMS: atom_id res chain seq x y z
N MET A 1 -12.53 34.14 57.20
CA MET A 1 -13.15 33.87 55.89
C MET A 1 -13.52 32.39 55.81
N LEU A 2 -14.80 32.05 55.76
CA LEU A 2 -15.21 30.65 55.56
C LEU A 2 -14.88 30.24 54.12
N LYS A 3 -14.01 29.26 53.95
CA LYS A 3 -13.80 28.58 52.66
C LYS A 3 -15.06 27.73 52.39
N LYS A 4 -15.85 28.09 51.38
CA LYS A 4 -16.95 27.25 50.91
C LYS A 4 -16.33 26.02 50.23
N ALA A 5 -16.58 24.84 50.79
CA ALA A 5 -16.22 23.57 50.16
C ALA A 5 -17.29 23.23 49.10
N PHE A 6 -16.85 22.61 48.00
CA PHE A 6 -17.74 22.07 46.97
C PHE A 6 -18.68 21.03 47.60
N THR A 7 -19.95 21.07 47.24
CA THR A 7 -20.89 20.02 47.66
C THR A 7 -20.59 18.72 46.89
N LEU A 8 -20.92 17.58 47.50
CA LEU A 8 -20.68 16.27 46.90
C LEU A 8 -21.32 16.14 45.50
N VAL A 9 -22.50 16.73 45.33
CA VAL A 9 -23.23 16.73 44.06
C VAL A 9 -22.48 17.55 43.00
N GLU A 10 -22.04 18.76 43.34
CA GLU A 10 -21.28 19.62 42.41
C GLU A 10 -19.97 18.95 41.98
N LEU A 11 -19.28 18.26 42.89
CA LEU A 11 -18.05 17.55 42.58
C LEU A 11 -18.28 16.41 41.58
N ILE A 12 -19.33 15.61 41.79
CA ILE A 12 -19.65 14.48 40.90
C ILE A 12 -20.05 14.99 39.52
N VAL A 13 -20.87 16.04 39.43
CA VAL A 13 -21.28 16.62 38.13
C VAL A 13 -20.07 17.13 37.33
N VAL A 14 -19.10 17.77 37.99
CA VAL A 14 -17.89 18.25 37.30
C VAL A 14 -17.03 17.08 36.83
N MET A 15 -16.85 16.05 37.67
CA MET A 15 -16.07 14.88 37.28
C MET A 15 -16.69 14.12 36.10
N THR A 16 -18.02 13.96 36.08
CA THR A 16 -18.70 13.29 34.96
C THR A 16 -18.55 14.09 33.67
N LEU A 17 -18.66 15.41 33.72
CA LEU A 17 -18.42 16.27 32.54
C LEU A 17 -16.97 16.15 32.04
N ILE A 18 -15.98 16.14 32.92
CA ILE A 18 -14.57 15.97 32.53
C ILE A 18 -14.36 14.60 31.87
N VAL A 19 -14.95 13.53 32.41
CA VAL A 19 -14.82 12.18 31.84
C VAL A 19 -15.43 12.11 30.43
N ILE A 20 -16.62 12.69 30.24
CA ILE A 20 -17.28 12.71 28.93
C ILE A 20 -16.45 13.52 27.92
N LEU A 21 -16.02 14.73 28.28
CA LEU A 21 -15.23 15.58 27.39
C LEU A 21 -13.85 14.98 27.07
N SER A 22 -13.19 14.39 28.07
CA SER A 22 -11.90 13.73 27.87
C SER A 22 -12.02 12.54 26.92
N SER A 23 -13.10 11.76 27.04
CA SER A 23 -13.35 10.63 26.16
C SER A 23 -13.52 11.07 24.71
N ILE A 24 -14.35 12.10 24.46
CA ILE A 24 -14.56 12.64 23.11
C ILE A 24 -13.26 13.22 22.55
N GLY A 25 -12.54 14.02 23.34
CA GLY A 25 -11.26 14.61 22.91
C GLY A 25 -10.21 13.55 22.55
N PHE A 26 -10.15 12.46 23.32
CA PHE A 26 -9.25 11.35 23.04
C PHE A 26 -9.58 10.63 21.72
N PHE A 27 -10.86 10.34 21.46
CA PHE A 27 -11.27 9.74 20.19
C PHE A 27 -10.95 10.64 18.99
N SER A 28 -11.17 11.95 19.10
CA SER A 28 -10.79 12.90 18.04
C SER A 28 -9.29 12.93 17.79
N TYR A 29 -8.48 12.84 18.86
CA TYR A 29 -7.03 12.80 18.74
C TYR A 29 -6.52 11.54 18.02
N LEU A 30 -7.12 10.37 18.28
CA LEU A 30 -6.76 9.12 17.60
C LEU A 30 -7.01 9.23 16.09
N GLN A 31 -8.20 9.69 15.68
CA GLN A 31 -8.54 9.86 14.26
C GLN A 31 -7.62 10.88 13.56
N TYR A 32 -7.29 11.98 14.23
CA TYR A 32 -6.34 12.96 13.71
C TYR A 32 -4.94 12.37 13.53
N THR A 33 -4.48 11.57 14.50
CA THR A 33 -3.17 10.90 14.43
C THR A 33 -3.13 9.88 13.28
N GLU A 34 -4.20 9.12 13.06
CA GLU A 34 -4.31 8.21 11.91
C GLU A 34 -4.23 8.97 10.58
N GLY A 35 -5.00 10.06 10.44
CA GLY A 35 -4.98 10.89 9.22
C GLY A 35 -3.64 11.54 8.92
N THR A 36 -2.94 12.03 9.94
CA THR A 36 -1.59 12.60 9.76
C THR A 36 -0.56 11.55 9.36
N ARG A 37 -0.63 10.33 9.91
CA ARG A 37 0.24 9.22 9.49
C ARG A 37 -0.03 8.80 8.05
N ASP A 38 -1.30 8.65 7.66
CA ASP A 38 -1.67 8.29 6.29
C ASP A 38 -1.22 9.34 5.28
N THR A 39 -1.43 10.62 5.59
CA THR A 39 -0.93 11.74 4.77
C THR A 39 0.59 11.68 4.63
N SER A 40 1.31 11.41 5.73
CA SER A 40 2.76 11.24 5.71
C SER A 40 3.19 10.06 4.84
N ARG A 41 2.51 8.90 4.90
CA ARG A 41 2.81 7.74 4.04
C ARG A 41 2.65 8.08 2.56
N VAL A 42 1.50 8.64 2.19
CA VAL A 42 1.19 9.00 0.79
C VAL A 42 2.22 10.00 0.26
N HIS A 43 2.52 11.05 1.04
CA HIS A 43 3.50 12.05 0.65
C HIS A 43 4.93 11.47 0.54
N GLN A 44 5.32 10.57 1.45
CA GLN A 44 6.59 9.88 1.34
C GLN A 44 6.67 9.03 0.07
N LEU A 45 5.62 8.25 -0.23
CA LEU A 45 5.55 7.44 -1.46
C LEU A 45 5.61 8.31 -2.72
N GLN A 46 4.96 9.48 -2.73
CA GLN A 46 5.03 10.42 -3.85
C GLN A 46 6.46 10.91 -4.09
N ILE A 47 7.15 11.39 -3.05
CA ILE A 47 8.53 11.88 -3.19
C ILE A 47 9.49 10.76 -3.60
N ILE A 48 9.36 9.58 -2.99
CA ILE A 48 10.18 8.42 -3.34
C ILE A 48 9.91 8.03 -4.80
N GLY A 49 8.63 8.02 -5.20
CA GLY A 49 8.21 7.72 -6.57
C GLY A 49 8.77 8.69 -7.60
N ASP A 50 8.67 10.00 -7.36
CA ASP A 50 9.26 11.03 -8.23
C ASP A 50 10.77 10.84 -8.39
N GLY A 51 11.46 10.49 -7.30
CA GLY A 51 12.88 10.16 -7.32
C GLY A 51 13.19 8.90 -8.14
N ILE A 52 12.34 7.88 -8.04
CA ILE A 52 12.44 6.64 -8.81
C ILE A 52 12.22 6.92 -10.29
N ASP A 53 11.18 7.66 -10.67
CA ASP A 53 10.91 8.03 -12.07
C ASP A 53 12.09 8.82 -12.68
N LEU A 54 12.69 9.73 -11.91
CA LEU A 54 13.91 10.43 -12.32
C LEU A 54 15.11 9.48 -12.47
N ALA A 55 15.25 8.48 -11.59
CA ALA A 55 16.34 7.51 -11.69
C ALA A 55 16.18 6.59 -12.90
N LEU A 56 14.97 6.07 -13.11
CA LEU A 56 14.64 5.18 -14.24
C LEU A 56 14.76 5.90 -15.59
N SER A 57 14.32 7.16 -15.68
CA SER A 57 14.50 7.96 -16.90
C SER A 57 15.97 8.22 -17.26
N LYS A 58 16.88 8.16 -16.27
CA LYS A 58 18.34 8.21 -16.47
C LYS A 58 18.98 6.83 -16.71
N GLY A 59 18.18 5.77 -16.77
CA GLY A 59 18.68 4.40 -16.90
C GLY A 59 19.41 3.88 -15.65
N ILE A 60 19.20 4.50 -14.48
CA ILE A 60 19.78 4.01 -13.23
C ILE A 60 19.06 2.72 -12.84
N LYS A 61 19.83 1.64 -12.71
CA LYS A 61 19.30 0.35 -12.27
C LYS A 61 18.98 0.39 -10.78
N LEU A 62 17.71 0.19 -10.46
CA LEU A 62 17.22 0.04 -9.09
C LEU A 62 17.21 -1.45 -8.71
N THR A 63 17.45 -1.74 -7.43
CA THR A 63 17.46 -3.11 -6.92
C THR A 63 16.90 -3.07 -5.50
N PRO A 64 15.78 -3.75 -5.22
CA PRO A 64 15.22 -3.76 -3.89
C PRO A 64 16.08 -4.56 -2.92
N GLU A 65 15.94 -4.26 -1.63
CA GLU A 65 16.51 -5.07 -0.56
C GLU A 65 15.60 -6.28 -0.28
N SER A 66 16.18 -7.38 0.19
CA SER A 66 15.46 -8.66 0.39
C SER A 66 14.66 -9.05 -0.87
N ALA A 67 15.30 -8.90 -2.03
CA ALA A 67 14.66 -9.09 -3.32
C ALA A 67 14.24 -10.55 -3.52
N ILE A 68 13.01 -10.72 -3.99
CA ILE A 68 12.50 -11.95 -4.58
C ILE A 68 12.27 -11.72 -6.07
N VAL A 69 12.60 -12.72 -6.88
CA VAL A 69 12.27 -12.70 -8.31
C VAL A 69 10.93 -13.39 -8.47
N VAL A 70 9.98 -12.74 -9.12
CA VAL A 70 8.70 -13.35 -9.47
C VAL A 70 8.74 -13.71 -10.95
N ASN A 71 8.65 -15.00 -11.23
CA ASN A 71 8.50 -15.53 -12.57
C ASN A 71 7.05 -15.96 -12.77
N VAL A 72 6.54 -15.75 -13.98
CA VAL A 72 5.22 -16.18 -14.43
C VAL A 72 5.45 -16.99 -15.70
N GLU A 73 4.97 -18.24 -15.73
CA GLU A 73 5.18 -19.16 -16.85
C GLU A 73 6.67 -19.34 -17.24
N GLY A 74 7.55 -19.30 -16.23
CA GLY A 74 9.00 -19.43 -16.41
C GLY A 74 9.71 -18.17 -16.93
N GLU A 75 8.98 -17.10 -17.24
CA GLU A 75 9.56 -15.80 -17.59
C GLU A 75 9.59 -14.85 -16.40
N LYS A 76 10.63 -14.03 -16.31
CA LYS A 76 10.71 -13.02 -15.26
C LYS A 76 9.60 -11.97 -15.46
N TYR A 77 8.73 -11.83 -14.48
CA TYR A 77 7.68 -10.82 -14.46
C TYR A 77 8.11 -9.58 -13.66
N SER A 78 8.57 -9.78 -12.42
CA SER A 78 8.97 -8.66 -11.55
C SER A 78 10.07 -9.04 -10.55
N THR A 79 10.57 -8.04 -9.85
CA THR A 79 11.45 -8.21 -8.69
C THR A 79 10.88 -7.40 -7.54
N GLN A 80 10.40 -8.09 -6.51
CA GLN A 80 9.76 -7.49 -5.35
C GLN A 80 10.70 -7.51 -4.15
N GLY A 81 10.66 -6.50 -3.30
CA GLY A 81 11.44 -6.42 -2.07
C GLY A 81 11.12 -5.15 -1.30
N LEU A 82 12.12 -4.59 -0.63
CA LEU A 82 11.98 -3.37 0.15
C LEU A 82 12.65 -2.17 -0.55
N ALA A 83 12.00 -1.01 -0.46
CA ALA A 83 12.55 0.28 -0.88
C ALA A 83 13.63 0.78 0.10
N GLY A 84 14.71 0.00 0.25
CA GLY A 84 15.76 0.25 1.23
C GLY A 84 16.84 1.25 0.80
N LYS A 85 17.95 1.26 1.54
CA LYS A 85 19.05 2.22 1.41
C LYS A 85 19.64 2.27 0.01
N GLU A 86 19.69 1.14 -0.69
CA GLU A 86 20.16 1.09 -2.08
C GLU A 86 19.29 1.93 -3.03
N ILE A 87 17.96 1.82 -2.91
CA ILE A 87 17.03 2.62 -3.72
C ILE A 87 17.04 4.07 -3.24
N LEU A 88 16.86 4.29 -1.93
CA LEU A 88 16.80 5.62 -1.32
C LEU A 88 18.08 6.43 -1.58
N GLY A 89 19.25 5.78 -1.53
CA GLY A 89 20.53 6.40 -1.85
C GLY A 89 20.66 6.79 -3.32
N LYS A 90 20.21 5.93 -4.25
CA LYS A 90 20.24 6.21 -5.70
C LYS A 90 19.34 7.39 -6.10
N ILE A 91 18.20 7.54 -5.42
CA ILE A 91 17.29 8.67 -5.64
C ILE A 91 17.64 9.90 -4.77
N LYS A 92 18.71 9.80 -3.96
CA LYS A 92 19.15 10.85 -3.02
C LYS A 92 18.05 11.30 -2.05
N TYR A 93 17.23 10.36 -1.61
CA TYR A 93 16.20 10.61 -0.62
C TYR A 93 16.86 10.96 0.73
N VAL A 94 16.37 12.01 1.37
CA VAL A 94 17.04 12.63 2.54
C VAL A 94 16.54 12.07 3.87
N SER A 95 15.38 11.40 3.90
CA SER A 95 14.84 10.75 5.10
C SER A 95 15.15 9.24 5.12
N ASP A 96 14.79 8.61 6.23
CA ASP A 96 14.88 7.15 6.45
C ASP A 96 13.92 6.32 5.57
N GLY A 97 12.84 6.92 5.05
CA GLY A 97 11.87 6.26 4.17
C GLY A 97 11.01 5.23 4.91
N LEU A 98 10.77 5.46 6.20
CA LEU A 98 10.07 4.51 7.07
C LEU A 98 8.60 4.88 7.28
N ASP A 99 7.78 3.84 7.41
CA ASP A 99 6.39 3.98 7.85
C ASP A 99 6.33 4.68 9.23
N PRO A 100 5.54 5.75 9.38
CA PRO A 100 5.48 6.51 10.64
C PRO A 100 5.08 5.69 11.87
N LYS A 101 4.29 4.61 11.69
CA LYS A 101 3.79 3.73 12.75
C LYS A 101 4.68 2.51 12.95
N THR A 102 4.95 1.75 11.88
CA THR A 102 5.68 0.47 12.01
C THR A 102 7.18 0.61 11.99
N LYS A 103 7.70 1.75 11.51
CA LYS A 103 9.13 1.99 11.28
C LYS A 103 9.76 1.00 10.31
N GLU A 104 8.96 0.44 9.41
CA GLU A 104 9.40 -0.46 8.36
C GLU A 104 9.50 0.27 7.01
N LEU A 105 10.32 -0.26 6.11
CA LEU A 105 10.43 0.22 4.74
C LEU A 105 9.19 -0.17 3.92
N PHE A 106 8.88 0.62 2.91
CA PHE A 106 7.82 0.30 1.95
C PHE A 106 8.20 -0.90 1.08
N THR A 107 7.22 -1.72 0.74
CA THR A 107 7.40 -2.79 -0.25
C THR A 107 7.49 -2.17 -1.63
N PHE A 108 8.42 -2.65 -2.44
CA PHE A 108 8.69 -2.16 -3.79
C PHE A 108 8.69 -3.35 -4.76
N SER A 109 8.09 -3.17 -5.92
CA SER A 109 8.09 -4.14 -7.01
C SER A 109 8.53 -3.44 -8.29
N LEU A 110 9.51 -4.01 -8.98
CA LEU A 110 10.06 -3.51 -10.24
C LEU A 110 9.76 -4.50 -11.36
N GLY A 111 9.17 -4.02 -12.44
CA GLY A 111 8.88 -4.84 -13.63
C GLY A 111 10.17 -5.38 -14.27
N ALA A 112 10.06 -6.49 -15.00
CA ALA A 112 11.20 -7.13 -15.66
C ALA A 112 11.96 -6.19 -16.62
N ASN A 113 11.26 -5.24 -17.23
CA ASN A 113 11.82 -4.22 -18.12
C ASN A 113 12.62 -3.11 -17.39
N ASN A 114 12.61 -3.07 -16.05
CA ASN A 114 13.18 -2.01 -15.21
C ASN A 114 12.71 -0.59 -15.57
N LYS A 115 11.47 -0.43 -16.04
CA LYS A 115 10.88 0.87 -16.40
C LYS A 115 9.65 1.21 -15.57
N GLU A 116 9.02 0.19 -15.01
CA GLU A 116 7.77 0.29 -14.28
C GLU A 116 7.96 -0.24 -12.87
N TYR A 117 7.27 0.38 -11.93
CA TYR A 117 7.33 0.01 -10.54
C TYR A 117 6.00 0.28 -9.85
N ASP A 118 5.79 -0.44 -8.76
CA ASP A 118 4.74 -0.18 -7.79
C ASP A 118 5.31 -0.27 -6.37
N MET A 119 4.73 0.48 -5.44
CA MET A 119 5.08 0.49 -4.02
C MET A 119 3.86 0.26 -3.16
N LEU A 120 3.96 -0.59 -2.14
CA LEU A 120 2.86 -0.93 -1.23
C LEU A 120 3.14 -0.41 0.18
N THR A 121 2.11 0.17 0.77
CA THR A 121 1.99 0.47 2.19
C THR A 121 0.61 0.05 2.72
N ALA A 122 0.36 0.25 4.01
CA ALA A 122 -0.95 0.01 4.62
C ALA A 122 -1.43 1.28 5.36
N LEU A 123 -2.58 1.81 4.95
CA LEU A 123 -3.22 2.99 5.54
C LEU A 123 -4.05 2.61 6.76
N ASP A 124 -4.02 3.45 7.80
CA ASP A 124 -4.78 3.22 9.02
C ASP A 124 -6.28 3.48 8.84
N ASN A 125 -6.68 4.37 7.91
CA ASN A 125 -8.08 4.72 7.70
C ASN A 125 -8.53 4.58 6.22
N PRO A 126 -9.61 3.84 5.93
CA PRO A 126 -10.15 3.63 4.57
C PRO A 126 -10.46 4.90 3.80
N ASN A 127 -10.86 5.95 4.51
CA ASN A 127 -11.33 7.18 3.90
C ASN A 127 -10.19 8.10 3.47
N ASN A 128 -8.95 7.77 3.82
CA ASN A 128 -7.77 8.59 3.53
C ASN A 128 -7.04 8.20 2.23
N SER A 129 -7.55 7.20 1.50
CA SER A 129 -6.99 6.83 0.20
C SER A 129 -7.18 7.99 -0.80
N PRO A 130 -6.09 8.56 -1.37
CA PRO A 130 -6.16 9.72 -2.29
C PRO A 130 -6.87 9.40 -3.61
N LYS A 131 -6.97 8.11 -3.97
CA LYS A 131 -7.79 7.63 -5.08
C LYS A 131 -9.03 6.97 -4.49
N LYS A 132 -10.16 7.67 -4.57
CA LYS A 132 -11.49 7.13 -4.28
C LYS A 132 -11.81 6.07 -5.34
N GLN A 133 -11.41 4.82 -5.11
CA GLN A 133 -11.51 3.77 -6.11
C GLN A 133 -12.73 2.88 -5.94
N LEU A 134 -13.27 2.55 -7.11
CA LEU A 134 -14.57 1.97 -7.42
C LEU A 134 -14.71 0.48 -7.07
N ILE A 135 -14.06 0.00 -6.00
CA ILE A 135 -14.15 -1.42 -5.63
C ILE A 135 -14.46 -1.54 -4.14
N ASN A 136 -15.67 -2.04 -3.84
CA ASN A 136 -16.25 -2.23 -2.51
C ASN A 136 -15.60 -3.36 -1.67
N SER A 137 -14.34 -3.71 -1.90
CA SER A 137 -13.69 -4.83 -1.21
C SER A 137 -12.27 -4.48 -0.79
N PHE A 138 -12.12 -3.44 0.04
CA PHE A 138 -10.90 -3.28 0.81
C PHE A 138 -10.87 -4.39 1.86
N VAL A 139 -10.07 -5.42 1.61
CA VAL A 139 -9.74 -6.40 2.63
C VAL A 139 -8.60 -5.82 3.46
N SER A 140 -8.78 -5.77 4.76
CA SER A 140 -7.78 -5.26 5.68
C SER A 140 -6.66 -6.27 5.88
N ASP A 141 -5.44 -5.76 6.11
CA ASP A 141 -4.36 -6.57 6.67
C ASP A 141 -4.74 -7.12 8.06
N SER A 142 -3.89 -7.98 8.62
CA SER A 142 -4.08 -8.56 9.95
C SER A 142 -4.19 -7.53 11.09
N ASN A 143 -3.88 -6.25 10.83
CA ASN A 143 -3.96 -5.14 11.77
C ASN A 143 -5.13 -4.17 11.48
N GLY A 144 -6.05 -4.53 10.57
CA GLY A 144 -7.19 -3.67 10.22
C GLY A 144 -6.83 -2.51 9.29
N ARG A 145 -5.59 -2.46 8.77
CA ARG A 145 -5.13 -1.42 7.83
C ARG A 145 -5.43 -1.83 6.40
N ILE A 146 -5.50 -0.86 5.51
CA ILE A 146 -5.91 -1.08 4.12
C ILE A 146 -4.69 -0.95 3.21
N PRO A 147 -4.44 -1.93 2.31
CA PRO A 147 -3.34 -1.85 1.38
C PRO A 147 -3.52 -0.63 0.47
N TYR A 148 -2.45 0.14 0.31
CA TYR A 148 -2.37 1.27 -0.61
C TYR A 148 -1.14 1.08 -1.47
N VAL A 149 -1.37 0.98 -2.79
CA VAL A 149 -0.31 0.88 -3.77
C VAL A 149 -0.16 2.23 -4.47
N TYR A 150 1.08 2.63 -4.74
CA TYR A 150 1.47 3.82 -5.48
C TYR A 150 2.43 3.42 -6.60
N GLY A 151 2.22 3.91 -7.83
CA GLY A 151 3.10 3.58 -8.95
C GLY A 151 2.41 3.71 -10.30
N LYS A 152 2.86 2.93 -11.28
CA LYS A 152 2.34 2.98 -12.65
C LYS A 152 1.20 2.00 -12.94
N ASN A 153 0.73 1.22 -11.96
CA ASN A 153 -0.33 0.22 -12.10
C ASN A 153 -0.01 -0.93 -13.08
N THR A 154 1.24 -1.16 -13.45
CA THR A 154 1.57 -2.17 -14.47
C THR A 154 2.25 -3.41 -13.91
N VAL A 155 2.85 -3.33 -12.71
CA VAL A 155 3.61 -4.44 -12.12
C VAL A 155 2.80 -5.17 -11.04
N GLY A 156 2.03 -4.43 -10.25
CA GLY A 156 1.37 -4.96 -9.07
C GLY A 156 2.35 -5.45 -7.99
N ILE A 157 1.79 -5.75 -6.82
CA ILE A 157 2.53 -6.28 -5.67
C ILE A 157 1.87 -7.56 -5.19
N PHE A 158 2.66 -8.63 -5.16
CA PHE A 158 2.20 -9.93 -4.70
C PHE A 158 2.22 -9.98 -3.17
N VAL A 159 1.14 -10.52 -2.62
CA VAL A 159 0.92 -10.72 -1.18
C VAL A 159 0.37 -12.12 -0.92
N ASP A 160 0.42 -12.58 0.32
CA ASP A 160 -0.31 -13.78 0.75
C ASP A 160 -1.80 -13.50 1.04
N SER A 161 -2.51 -14.54 1.51
CA SER A 161 -3.92 -14.44 1.90
C SER A 161 -4.19 -13.46 3.05
N ASN A 162 -3.17 -13.08 3.81
CA ASN A 162 -3.21 -12.11 4.91
C ASN A 162 -2.66 -10.73 4.51
N TYR A 163 -2.45 -10.47 3.22
CA TYR A 163 -1.92 -9.21 2.69
C TYR A 163 -0.49 -8.90 3.11
N VAL A 164 0.27 -9.93 3.49
CA VAL A 164 1.69 -9.80 3.82
C VAL A 164 2.50 -9.89 2.51
N PRO A 165 3.37 -8.91 2.21
CA PRO A 165 4.23 -8.93 1.04
C PRO A 165 5.11 -10.18 0.98
N LEU A 166 5.21 -10.79 -0.20
CA LEU A 166 5.96 -12.04 -0.36
C LEU A 166 7.42 -11.95 0.07
N ASN A 167 8.07 -10.81 -0.11
CA ASN A 167 9.47 -10.59 0.29
C ASN A 167 9.68 -10.64 1.82
N LYS A 168 8.61 -10.69 2.63
CA LYS A 168 8.66 -10.91 4.08
C LYS A 168 8.48 -12.39 4.46
N ILE A 169 8.04 -13.22 3.52
CA ILE A 169 7.63 -14.62 3.76
C ILE A 169 8.56 -15.59 3.02
N LEU A 170 9.01 -15.21 1.83
CA LEU A 170 9.80 -16.01 0.92
C LEU A 170 11.18 -15.39 0.70
N ASN A 171 12.15 -16.24 0.35
CA ASN A 171 13.48 -15.86 -0.09
C ASN A 171 13.75 -16.50 -1.45
N GLY A 172 14.40 -15.77 -2.36
CA GLY A 172 14.81 -16.29 -3.67
C GLY A 172 13.81 -16.02 -4.78
N THR A 173 13.25 -17.07 -5.36
CA THR A 173 12.38 -16.98 -6.55
C THR A 173 11.00 -17.55 -6.23
N LEU A 174 9.96 -16.87 -6.71
CA LEU A 174 8.61 -17.42 -6.81
C LEU A 174 8.33 -17.71 -8.29
N ASP A 175 8.04 -18.96 -8.60
CA ASP A 175 7.56 -19.37 -9.91
C ASP A 175 6.04 -19.56 -9.83
N ILE A 176 5.30 -18.79 -10.63
CA ILE A 176 3.85 -18.87 -10.77
C ILE A 176 3.56 -19.60 -12.08
N ASP A 177 3.03 -20.80 -11.97
CA ASP A 177 2.43 -21.57 -13.07
C ASP A 177 0.91 -21.39 -12.98
N CYS A 178 0.33 -20.65 -13.91
CA CYS A 178 -1.06 -20.26 -13.86
C CYS A 178 -2.03 -21.46 -14.00
N ASP A 179 -1.58 -22.61 -14.51
CA ASP A 179 -2.41 -23.80 -14.72
C ASP A 179 -2.39 -24.75 -13.51
N THR A 180 -1.30 -24.76 -12.73
CA THR A 180 -1.13 -25.69 -11.61
C THR A 180 -1.08 -25.00 -10.24
N THR A 181 -0.84 -23.68 -10.21
CA THR A 181 -0.63 -22.94 -8.98
C THR A 181 -1.96 -22.53 -8.34
N ASN A 182 -2.49 -23.38 -7.47
CA ASN A 182 -3.58 -23.04 -6.55
C ASN A 182 -3.13 -22.17 -5.35
N ASN A 183 -1.98 -21.51 -5.45
CA ASN A 183 -1.41 -20.81 -4.30
C ASN A 183 -2.26 -19.59 -3.95
N GLY A 184 -2.63 -19.47 -2.67
CA GLY A 184 -3.44 -18.39 -2.11
C GLY A 184 -2.75 -17.02 -2.06
N TYR A 185 -1.86 -16.73 -3.00
CA TYR A 185 -1.25 -15.41 -3.18
C TYR A 185 -2.20 -14.50 -3.94
N LYS A 186 -2.15 -13.20 -3.70
CA LYS A 186 -2.98 -12.20 -4.38
C LYS A 186 -2.09 -11.13 -4.98
N LEU A 187 -2.50 -10.55 -6.10
CA LEU A 187 -1.85 -9.40 -6.71
C LEU A 187 -2.66 -8.14 -6.46
N ILE A 188 -2.02 -7.09 -5.95
CA ILE A 188 -2.64 -5.79 -5.66
C ILE A 188 -2.07 -4.73 -6.59
N PHE A 189 -2.95 -3.98 -7.25
CA PHE A 189 -2.61 -2.81 -8.07
C PHE A 189 -2.94 -1.49 -7.35
N GLU A 190 -2.36 -0.38 -7.80
CA GLU A 190 -2.73 0.97 -7.30
C GLU A 190 -4.20 1.29 -7.57
N ASN A 191 -4.87 0.60 -8.50
CA ASN A 191 -6.30 0.76 -8.69
C ASN A 191 -7.21 0.07 -7.65
N GLY A 192 -6.61 -0.53 -6.62
CA GLY A 192 -7.32 -1.31 -5.61
C GLY A 192 -7.88 -2.63 -6.14
N LEU A 193 -7.59 -2.97 -7.40
CA LEU A 193 -7.91 -4.27 -7.98
C LEU A 193 -7.04 -5.32 -7.31
N ILE A 194 -7.71 -6.26 -6.65
CA ILE A 194 -7.09 -7.43 -6.06
C ILE A 194 -7.48 -8.60 -6.96
N LEU A 195 -6.48 -9.21 -7.59
CA LEU A 195 -6.69 -10.38 -8.42
C LEU A 195 -6.08 -11.59 -7.71
N ASP A 196 -6.86 -12.66 -7.64
CA ASP A 196 -6.32 -13.98 -7.35
C ASP A 196 -5.64 -14.49 -8.65
N PRO A 197 -4.65 -15.39 -8.58
CA PRO A 197 -3.87 -15.83 -9.74
C PRO A 197 -4.76 -16.46 -10.81
N ILE A 198 -5.86 -17.10 -10.39
CA ILE A 198 -6.86 -17.72 -11.26
C ILE A 198 -7.77 -16.68 -11.94
N THR A 199 -8.10 -15.57 -11.28
CA THR A 199 -8.89 -14.48 -11.91
C THR A 199 -8.06 -13.63 -12.86
N TRP A 200 -6.74 -13.65 -12.71
CA TRP A 200 -5.75 -13.09 -13.65
C TRP A 200 -5.87 -13.68 -15.05
N GLN A 201 -6.16 -14.98 -15.18
CA GLN A 201 -6.29 -15.66 -16.47
C GLN A 201 -7.48 -15.18 -17.31
N ASN A 202 -8.54 -14.66 -16.67
CA ASN A 202 -9.82 -14.37 -17.34
C ASN A 202 -10.02 -12.89 -17.71
N GLN A 203 -9.03 -12.02 -17.44
CA GLN A 203 -9.14 -10.56 -17.65
C GLN A 203 -8.34 -10.05 -18.86
N PHE A 204 -7.64 -10.91 -19.62
CA PHE A 204 -6.80 -10.50 -20.75
C PHE A 204 -6.97 -11.45 -21.96
N GLU A 205 -7.29 -10.90 -23.13
CA GLU A 205 -7.71 -11.63 -24.34
C GLU A 205 -6.56 -12.32 -25.11
N TYR A 206 -5.31 -12.21 -24.66
CA TYR A 206 -4.14 -12.79 -25.33
C TYR A 206 -3.36 -13.78 -24.46
N GLY A 207 -3.95 -14.96 -24.23
CA GLY A 207 -3.23 -16.13 -23.68
C GLY A 207 -2.89 -16.04 -22.18
N PRO A 208 -2.48 -17.16 -21.57
CA PRO A 208 -2.43 -17.30 -20.12
C PRO A 208 -1.35 -16.37 -19.56
N CYS A 209 -1.79 -15.36 -18.81
CA CYS A 209 -0.94 -14.53 -17.95
C CYS A 209 -0.13 -13.41 -18.61
N TYR A 210 -0.67 -12.79 -19.67
CA TYR A 210 -0.24 -11.46 -20.10
C TYR A 210 -1.08 -10.37 -19.43
N VAL A 211 -0.45 -9.44 -18.70
CA VAL A 211 -1.08 -8.15 -18.36
C VAL A 211 -0.85 -7.22 -19.52
N GLU A 212 -1.88 -7.03 -20.36
CA GLU A 212 -1.90 -5.85 -21.20
C GLU A 212 -2.17 -4.63 -20.31
N ASP A 213 -1.53 -3.52 -20.67
CA ASP A 213 -1.62 -2.21 -20.03
C ASP A 213 -3.03 -1.94 -19.45
N LEU A 214 -3.15 -1.97 -18.11
CA LEU A 214 -4.40 -1.81 -17.36
C LEU A 214 -5.07 -0.43 -17.58
N THR A 215 -4.40 0.49 -18.28
CA THR A 215 -5.00 1.77 -18.70
C THR A 215 -6.14 1.61 -19.72
N SER A 216 -6.22 0.47 -20.41
CA SER A 216 -7.28 0.15 -21.38
C SER A 216 -8.65 -0.21 -20.75
N ILE A 217 -8.69 -0.47 -19.43
CA ILE A 217 -9.89 -0.91 -18.71
C ILE A 217 -10.74 0.29 -18.23
N ILE A 218 -10.32 1.53 -18.49
CA ILE A 218 -11.16 2.70 -18.23
C ILE A 218 -12.27 2.72 -19.29
N PRO A 219 -13.56 2.56 -18.92
CA PRO A 219 -14.64 2.64 -19.89
C PRO A 219 -14.60 4.02 -20.54
N THR A 220 -14.39 4.06 -21.86
CA THR A 220 -14.52 5.31 -22.62
C THR A 220 -15.93 5.87 -22.37
N PRO A 221 -16.08 7.18 -22.09
CA PRO A 221 -17.39 7.76 -21.88
C PRO A 221 -18.27 7.48 -23.10
N PRO A 222 -19.56 7.14 -22.89
CA PRO A 222 -20.46 6.85 -24.00
C PRO A 222 -20.47 8.03 -24.96
N PRO A 223 -20.54 7.80 -26.28
CA PRO A 223 -20.59 8.88 -27.25
C PRO A 223 -21.79 9.77 -26.92
N SER A 224 -21.50 11.06 -26.73
CA SER A 224 -22.53 12.08 -26.52
C SER A 224 -23.49 12.09 -27.72
N PRO A 225 -24.81 12.26 -27.47
CA PRO A 225 -25.84 12.20 -28.50
C PRO A 225 -25.72 13.29 -29.57
#